data_AF-A0A2A5AHJ5-F1
#
_entry.id   AF-A0A2A5AHJ5-F1
#
_cell.length_a   1.000
_cell.length_b   1.000
_cell.length_c   1.000
_cell.angle_alpha   90.00
_cell.angle_beta   90.00
_cell.angle_gamma   90.00
#
_symmetry.space_group_name_H-M   'P 1'
#
loop_
_entity.id
_entity.type
_entity.pdbx_description
1 polymer ?
#
loop_
_entity_poly.entity_id
_entity_poly.type
_entity_poly.pdbx_seq_one_letter_code
_entity_poly.pdbx_strand_id
1 'polypeptide(L)' 'MGNKKNIPAFKTENEERDFWDDNCSSEFVDWGNAEQVCFPKLKPSLKTISMRMPESMIFKLKSLANVRDVPYQSLMKIFL' A
#
# COMPACT_ATOMS: atom_id res chain seq x y z
N MET A 1 14.64 -4.22 29.07
CA MET A 1 15.23 -3.95 27.73
C MET A 1 15.55 -5.29 27.10
N GLY A 2 14.61 -5.84 26.32
CA GLY A 2 14.75 -7.18 25.75
C GLY A 2 15.75 -7.19 24.60
N ASN A 3 16.63 -8.20 24.59
CA ASN A 3 17.53 -8.48 23.46
C ASN A 3 16.71 -8.68 22.19
N LYS A 4 16.94 -7.85 21.18
CA LYS A 4 16.36 -8.01 19.85
C LYS A 4 17.17 -9.01 19.05
N LYS A 5 16.49 -9.83 18.26
CA LYS A 5 17.15 -10.77 17.36
C LYS A 5 17.82 -10.00 16.22
N ASN A 6 18.99 -10.46 15.77
CA ASN A 6 19.67 -9.86 14.62
C ASN A 6 18.87 -10.12 13.34
N ILE A 7 18.73 -9.08 12.51
CA ILE A 7 18.10 -9.17 11.19
C ILE A 7 19.07 -9.92 10.26
N PRO A 8 18.63 -10.96 9.53
CA PRO A 8 19.48 -11.65 8.56
C PRO A 8 19.88 -10.74 7.40
N ALA A 9 21.02 -11.03 6.75
CA ALA A 9 21.37 -10.38 5.50
C ALA A 9 20.69 -11.10 4.32
N PHE A 10 19.76 -10.43 3.63
CA PHE A 10 19.06 -10.95 2.46
C PHE A 10 19.80 -10.58 1.17
N LYS A 11 19.81 -11.48 0.18
CA LYS A 11 20.39 -11.18 -1.15
C LYS A 11 19.39 -10.54 -2.10
N THR A 12 18.09 -10.81 -1.92
CA THR A 12 17.03 -10.28 -2.77
C THR A 12 15.83 -9.79 -1.96
N GLU A 13 15.08 -8.85 -2.52
CA GLU A 13 13.85 -8.33 -1.89
C GLU A 13 12.78 -9.42 -1.69
N ASN A 14 12.72 -10.42 -2.57
CA ASN A 14 11.78 -11.53 -2.42
C ASN A 14 12.08 -12.38 -1.18
N GLU A 15 13.35 -12.71 -0.94
CA GLU A 15 13.77 -13.46 0.26
C GLU A 15 13.44 -12.70 1.55
N GLU A 16 13.60 -11.38 1.54
CA GLU A 16 13.25 -10.53 2.67
C GLU A 16 11.73 -10.54 2.91
N ARG A 17 10.93 -10.45 1.84
CA ARG A 17 9.47 -10.45 1.92
C ARG A 17 8.93 -11.75 2.51
N ASP A 18 9.44 -12.88 2.01
CA ASP A 18 9.05 -14.22 2.49
C ASP A 18 9.44 -14.40 3.97
N PHE A 19 10.60 -13.88 4.37
CA PHE A 19 11.02 -13.89 5.78
C PHE A 19 10.08 -13.08 6.68
N TRP A 20 9.67 -11.87 6.25
CA TRP A 20 8.77 -11.04 7.06
C TRP A 20 7.31 -11.52 7.06
N ASP A 21 6.90 -12.34 6.09
CA ASP A 21 5.57 -12.97 6.08
C ASP A 21 5.47 -14.02 7.22
N ASP A 22 6.56 -14.73 7.48
CA ASP A 22 6.65 -15.77 8.51
C ASP A 22 7.10 -15.26 9.90
N ASN A 23 7.70 -14.06 9.99
CA ASN A 23 8.33 -13.56 11.22
C ASN A 23 7.70 -12.26 11.75
N CYS A 24 7.42 -12.20 13.05
CA CYS A 24 6.89 -11.00 13.68
C CYS A 24 7.97 -9.91 13.85
N SER A 25 7.75 -8.74 13.24
CA SER A 25 8.70 -7.61 13.23
C SER A 25 9.04 -7.04 14.62
N SER A 26 8.19 -7.26 15.62
CA SER A 26 8.42 -6.81 16.99
C SER A 26 9.61 -7.50 17.69
N GLU A 27 10.02 -8.67 17.21
CA GLU A 27 11.15 -9.43 17.78
C GLU A 27 12.52 -8.95 17.26
N PHE A 28 12.51 -8.20 16.15
CA PHE A 28 13.71 -7.78 15.42
C PHE A 28 13.90 -6.27 15.42
N VAL A 29 12.81 -5.48 15.40
CA VAL A 29 12.84 -4.02 15.22
C VAL A 29 12.50 -3.26 16.51
N ASP A 30 13.28 -2.22 16.83
CA ASP A 30 12.98 -1.29 17.93
C ASP A 30 12.06 -0.16 17.52
N TRP A 31 10.77 -0.45 17.56
CA TRP A 31 9.74 0.56 17.31
C TRP A 31 9.75 1.72 18.32
N GLY A 32 10.39 1.57 19.49
CA GLY A 32 10.55 2.66 20.46
C GLY A 32 11.52 3.75 20.00
N ASN A 33 12.44 3.42 19.09
CA ASN A 33 13.36 4.36 18.46
C ASN A 33 12.94 4.72 17.02
N ALA A 34 11.75 4.30 16.59
CA ALA A 34 11.27 4.60 15.24
C ALA A 34 10.88 6.08 15.13
N GLU A 35 11.43 6.75 14.12
CA GLU A 35 11.09 8.14 13.80
C GLU A 35 10.06 8.19 12.66
N GLN A 36 9.15 9.16 12.72
CA GLN A 36 8.28 9.47 11.59
C GLN A 36 9.12 10.08 10.46
N VAL A 37 9.46 9.27 9.47
CA VAL A 37 10.12 9.72 8.24
C VAL A 37 9.07 10.01 7.17
N CYS A 38 9.06 11.23 6.64
CA CYS A 38 8.41 11.51 5.37
C CYS A 38 9.37 11.14 4.25
N PHE A 39 8.87 10.46 3.21
CA PHE A 39 9.63 10.15 2.00
C PHE A 39 9.25 11.14 0.88
N PRO A 40 9.74 12.39 0.90
CA PRO A 40 9.32 13.43 -0.05
C PRO A 40 9.69 13.11 -1.51
N LYS A 41 10.60 12.14 -1.73
CA LYS A 41 11.09 11.75 -3.06
C LYS A 41 10.49 10.44 -3.59
N LEU A 42 9.65 9.75 -2.83
CA LEU A 42 8.86 8.64 -3.38
C LEU A 42 7.77 9.27 -4.25
N LYS A 43 8.01 9.36 -5.56
CA LYS A 43 6.94 9.72 -6.50
C LYS A 43 5.88 8.63 -6.41
N PRO A 44 4.62 8.93 -6.03
CA PRO A 44 3.53 7.97 -6.22
C PRO A 44 3.48 7.64 -7.72
N SER A 45 3.86 6.42 -8.08
CA SER A 45 3.89 5.98 -9.47
C SER A 45 2.46 5.64 -9.90
N LEU A 46 1.99 6.28 -10.97
CA LEU A 46 0.70 5.92 -11.57
C LEU A 46 0.92 4.71 -12.47
N LYS A 47 0.22 3.61 -12.17
CA LYS A 47 0.17 2.43 -13.03
C LYS A 47 -1.22 2.30 -13.62
N THR A 48 -1.32 2.27 -14.94
CA THR A 48 -2.58 2.00 -15.63
C THR A 48 -2.97 0.54 -15.39
N ILE A 49 -4.15 0.32 -14.83
CA ILE A 49 -4.74 -1.01 -14.66
C ILE A 49 -5.91 -1.17 -15.64
N SER A 50 -6.00 -2.34 -16.27
CA SER A 50 -7.15 -2.72 -17.10
C SER A 50 -8.03 -3.68 -16.30
N MET A 51 -9.24 -3.25 -15.96
CA MET A 51 -10.19 -4.05 -15.16
C MET A 51 -11.51 -4.17 -15.91
N ARG A 52 -12.09 -5.37 -15.93
CA ARG A 52 -13.43 -5.61 -16.50
C ARG A 52 -14.47 -5.49 -15.40
N MET A 53 -15.54 -4.74 -15.67
CA MET A 53 -16.68 -4.59 -14.78
C MET A 53 -17.98 -4.60 -15.59
N PRO A 54 -19.12 -5.00 -14.99
CA PRO A 54 -20.42 -4.89 -15.64
C PRO A 54 -20.75 -3.43 -16.01
N GLU A 55 -21.38 -3.22 -17.15
CA GLU A 55 -21.73 -1.88 -17.66
C GLU A 55 -22.66 -1.12 -16.68
N SER A 56 -23.58 -1.84 -16.03
CA SER A 56 -24.48 -1.28 -15.02
C SER A 56 -23.74 -0.70 -13.82
N MET A 57 -22.61 -1.29 -13.44
CA MET A 57 -21.76 -0.82 -12.35
C MET A 57 -21.02 0.46 -12.75
N ILE A 58 -20.51 0.54 -13.98
CA ILE A 58 -19.86 1.73 -14.53
C ILE A 58 -20.85 2.91 -14.57
N PHE A 59 -22.09 2.66 -14.99
CA PHE A 59 -23.13 3.67 -15.03
C PHE A 59 -23.44 4.21 -13.62
N LYS A 60 -23.62 3.32 -12.64
CA LYS A 60 -23.83 3.71 -11.24
C LYS A 60 -22.66 4.52 -10.70
N LEU A 61 -21.43 4.12 -10.99
CA LEU A 61 -20.23 4.85 -10.56
C LEU A 61 -20.18 6.26 -11.14
N LYS A 62 -20.51 6.43 -12.43
CA LYS A 62 -20.61 7.75 -13.08
C LYS A 62 -21.68 8.62 -12.44
N SER A 63 -22.85 8.06 -12.14
CA SER A 63 -23.94 8.77 -11.47
C SER A 63 -23.53 9.24 -10.07
N LEU A 64 -22.90 8.36 -9.28
CA LEU A 64 -22.38 8.68 -7.94
C LEU A 64 -21.27 9.73 -7.96
N ALA A 65 -20.44 9.72 -9.01
CA ALA A 65 -19.36 10.68 -9.18
C ALA A 65 -19.92 12.08 -9.54
N ASN A 66 -20.93 12.13 -10.40
CA ASN A 66 -21.63 13.37 -10.76
C ASN A 66 -22.31 14.02 -9.55
N VAL A 67 -22.97 13.23 -8.69
CA VAL A 67 -23.58 13.75 -7.45
C VAL A 67 -22.54 14.37 -6.51
N ARG A 68 -21.31 13.86 -6.52
CA ARG A 68 -20.21 14.34 -5.70
C ARG A 68 -19.32 15.38 -6.39
N ASP A 69 -19.70 15.81 -7.60
CA ASP A 69 -18.92 16.74 -8.43
C ASP A 69 -17.45 16.32 -8.61
N VAL A 70 -17.22 15.02 -8.83
CA VAL A 70 -15.88 14.45 -9.07
C VAL A 70 -15.88 13.53 -10.30
N PRO A 71 -14.75 13.37 -11.00
CA PRO A 71 -14.62 12.36 -12.04
C PRO A 71 -14.76 10.93 -11.48
N TYR A 72 -15.41 10.03 -12.22
CA TYR A 72 -15.60 8.63 -11.77
C TYR A 72 -14.29 7.88 -11.49
N GLN A 73 -13.21 8.23 -12.21
CA GLN A 73 -11.88 7.70 -11.98
C GLN A 73 -11.28 8.18 -10.66
N SER A 74 -11.53 9.44 -10.30
CA SER A 74 -11.13 10.00 -9.00
C SER A 74 -11.95 9.40 -7.87
N LEU A 75 -13.26 9.22 -8.07
CA LEU A 75 -14.12 8.52 -7.12
C LEU A 75 -13.65 7.07 -6.90
N MET A 76 -13.25 6.37 -7.96
CA MET A 76 -12.68 5.03 -7.84
C MET A 76 -11.40 5.00 -6.99
N LYS A 77 -10.53 6.02 -7.09
CA LYS A 77 -9.31 6.13 -6.27
C LYS A 77 -9.58 6.39 -4.78
N ILE A 78 -10.75 6.90 -4.41
CA ILE A 78 -11.13 7.14 -3.00
C ILE A 78 -11.61 5.85 -2.33
N PHE A 79 -12.16 4.91 -3.10
CA PHE A 79 -12.68 3.64 -2.59
C PHE A 79 -11.64 2.51 -2.52
N LEU A 80 -10.49 2.67 -3.16
CA LEU A 80 -9.36 1.73 -3.14
C LEU A 80 -8.32 2.19 -2.14
#